data_AF-A0A961JLF5-F1
#
_entry.id   AF-A0A961JLF5-F1
#
_cell.length_a   1.000
_cell.length_b   1.000
_cell.length_c   1.000
_cell.angle_alpha   90.00
_cell.angle_beta   90.00
_cell.angle_gamma   90.00
#
_symmetry.space_group_name_H-M   'P 1'
#
loop_
_entity.id
_entity.type
_entity.pdbx_description
1 polymer ?
#
loop_
_entity_poly.entity_id
_entity_poly.type
_entity_poly.pdbx_seq_one_letter_code
_entity_poly.pdbx_strand_id
1 'polypeptide(L)'
;MADGGIDINAKPTEEISVHDVFGIDTPMMVKAFADRTDRVPEIDTTYKFDPDTTLAILAGFSHNRRVMIQGYHGTGKSTHIEQVAARLNWPCIRANL
;
A
#
# COMPACT_ATOMS: atom_id res chain seq x y z
N MET A 1 24.08 -9.03 -9.08
CA MET A 1 23.05 -8.37 -8.26
C MET A 1 21.88 -9.33 -8.26
N ALA A 2 21.70 -10.09 -7.19
CA ALA A 2 20.70 -11.16 -7.18
C ALA A 2 19.31 -10.52 -7.16
N ASP A 3 18.48 -10.82 -8.15
CA ASP A 3 17.07 -10.47 -8.15
C ASP A 3 16.47 -10.94 -6.83
N GLY A 4 16.14 -9.99 -5.94
CA GLY A 4 15.42 -10.23 -4.69
C GLY A 4 14.03 -10.77 -5.02
N GLY A 5 13.97 -12.08 -5.27
CA GLY A 5 12.75 -12.78 -5.61
C GLY A 5 11.76 -12.64 -4.48
N ILE A 6 10.62 -12.01 -4.77
CA ILE A 6 9.44 -12.11 -3.92
C ILE A 6 9.12 -13.60 -3.83
N ASP A 7 9.15 -14.18 -2.63
CA ASP A 7 8.54 -15.49 -2.43
C ASP A 7 7.06 -15.36 -2.79
N ILE A 8 6.66 -16.00 -3.88
CA ILE A 8 5.30 -15.93 -4.44
C ILE A 8 4.25 -16.47 -3.45
N ASN A 9 4.68 -17.23 -2.44
CA ASN A 9 3.82 -17.75 -1.39
C ASN A 9 3.86 -16.92 -0.10
N ALA A 10 4.65 -15.85 -0.05
CA ALA A 10 4.70 -14.96 1.11
C ALA A 10 3.31 -14.36 1.36
N LYS A 11 2.88 -14.41 2.61
CA LYS A 11 1.62 -13.83 3.07
C LYS A 11 1.91 -12.73 4.09
N PRO A 12 1.12 -11.65 4.09
CA PRO A 12 1.25 -10.62 5.11
C PRO A 12 0.75 -11.18 6.45
N THR A 13 1.57 -11.09 7.49
CA THR A 13 1.31 -11.68 8.81
C THR A 13 1.01 -10.63 9.87
N GLU A 14 1.65 -9.47 9.76
CA GLU A 14 1.57 -8.39 10.76
C GLU A 14 0.23 -7.68 10.71
N GLU A 15 -0.38 -7.47 11.87
CA GLU A 15 -1.58 -6.64 11.98
C GLU A 15 -1.22 -5.21 12.32
N ILE A 16 -1.70 -4.30 11.48
CA ILE A 16 -1.40 -2.88 11.57
C ILE A 16 -2.69 -2.09 11.75
N SER A 17 -2.69 -1.18 12.71
CA SER A 17 -3.76 -0.22 12.95
C SER A 17 -3.81 0.82 11.83
N VAL A 18 -4.96 0.93 11.16
CA VAL A 18 -5.16 1.94 10.12
C VAL A 18 -5.12 3.35 10.70
N HIS A 19 -5.64 3.52 11.92
CA HIS A 19 -5.56 4.78 12.65
C HIS A 19 -4.11 5.21 12.88
N ASP A 20 -3.26 4.32 13.40
CA ASP A 20 -1.91 4.71 13.82
C ASP A 20 -0.99 4.97 12.62
N VAL A 21 -1.19 4.25 11.52
CA VAL A 21 -0.32 4.34 10.34
C VAL A 21 -0.76 5.38 9.33
N PHE A 22 -2.07 5.56 9.14
CA PHE A 22 -2.63 6.46 8.13
C PHE A 22 -3.32 7.70 8.72
N GLY A 23 -3.53 7.75 10.04
CA GLY A 23 -4.22 8.87 10.71
C GLY A 23 -5.72 8.92 10.38
N ILE A 24 -6.31 7.79 9.97
CA ILE A 24 -7.73 7.69 9.61
C ILE A 24 -8.50 7.16 10.82
N ASP A 25 -9.53 7.89 11.25
CA ASP A 25 -10.35 7.51 12.40
C ASP A 25 -11.22 6.28 12.10
N THR A 26 -10.65 5.10 12.33
CA THR A 26 -11.31 3.80 12.14
C THR A 26 -10.65 2.74 13.04
N PRO A 27 -11.42 1.80 13.61
CA PRO A 27 -10.87 0.66 14.33
C PRO A 27 -10.33 -0.44 13.40
N MET A 28 -10.27 -0.20 12.08
CA MET A 28 -9.83 -1.18 11.09
C MET A 28 -8.38 -1.57 11.30
N MET A 29 -8.14 -2.88 11.24
CA MET A 29 -6.81 -3.49 11.20
C MET A 29 -6.57 -4.08 9.80
N VAL A 30 -5.34 -4.00 9.31
CA VAL A 30 -4.93 -4.53 8.01
C VAL A 30 -3.67 -5.37 8.12
N LYS A 31 -3.47 -6.27 7.16
CA LYS A 31 -2.29 -7.13 7.11
C LYS A 31 -1.14 -6.46 6.35
N ALA A 32 0.06 -6.48 6.94
CA ALA A 32 1.31 -6.01 6.35
C ALA A 32 2.33 -7.16 6.28
N PHE A 33 3.33 -7.00 5.41
CA PHE A 33 4.50 -7.88 5.42
C PHE A 33 5.46 -7.47 6.53
N ALA A 34 6.04 -8.45 7.22
CA ALA A 34 7.02 -8.19 8.27
C ALA A 34 8.29 -7.53 7.70
N ASP A 35 8.78 -8.05 6.57
CA ASP A 35 10.04 -7.63 5.97
C ASP A 35 9.82 -6.73 4.74
N ARG A 36 10.64 -5.69 4.63
CA ARG A 36 10.74 -4.84 3.44
C ARG A 36 11.57 -5.54 2.37
N THR A 37 11.21 -5.35 1.10
CA THR A 37 11.97 -5.84 -0.06
C THR A 37 12.29 -4.68 -1.01
N ASP A 38 13.18 -4.91 -1.98
CA ASP A 38 13.59 -3.91 -2.99
C ASP A 38 12.43 -3.40 -3.85
N ARG A 39 11.31 -4.14 -3.90
CA ARG A 39 10.11 -3.76 -4.64
C ARG A 39 9.08 -3.00 -3.80
N VAL A 40 9.34 -2.78 -2.51
CA VAL A 40 8.50 -1.91 -1.67
C VAL A 40 8.88 -0.45 -1.97
N PRO A 41 7.92 0.43 -2.29
CA PRO A 41 8.22 1.84 -2.54
C PRO A 41 8.83 2.55 -1.32
N GLU A 42 9.59 3.61 -1.56
CA GLU A 42 10.13 4.49 -0.50
C GLU A 42 9.01 5.21 0.26
N ILE A 43 9.19 5.33 1.58
CA ILE A 43 8.26 6.04 2.44
C ILE A 43 8.50 7.55 2.31
N ASP A 44 7.45 8.27 1.94
CA ASP A 44 7.36 9.71 2.11
C ASP A 44 6.64 10.00 3.43
N THR A 45 7.37 10.57 4.39
CA THR A 45 6.84 10.93 5.72
C THR A 45 5.97 12.18 5.69
N THR A 46 6.04 12.96 4.60
CA THR A 46 5.25 14.19 4.41
C THR A 46 3.95 13.94 3.66
N TYR A 47 3.76 12.72 3.13
CA TYR A 47 2.55 12.37 2.38
C TYR A 47 1.30 12.48 3.24
N LYS A 48 0.26 13.11 2.68
CA LYS A 48 -1.06 13.24 3.31
C LYS A 48 -2.03 12.28 2.66
N PHE A 49 -2.57 11.36 3.45
CA PHE A 49 -3.54 10.38 2.99
C PHE A 49 -4.94 10.98 2.94
N ASP A 50 -5.55 10.95 1.75
CA ASP A 50 -7.00 11.03 1.61
C ASP A 50 -7.68 9.77 2.20
N PRO A 51 -8.59 9.91 3.18
CA PRO A 51 -9.19 8.77 3.88
C PRO A 51 -9.93 7.79 2.96
N ASP A 52 -10.80 8.30 2.09
CA ASP A 52 -11.68 7.47 1.26
C ASP A 52 -10.87 6.63 0.26
N THR A 53 -9.91 7.27 -0.41
CA THR A 53 -9.01 6.59 -1.36
C THR A 53 -8.15 5.55 -0.63
N THR A 54 -7.67 5.87 0.57
CA THR A 54 -6.86 4.94 1.37
C THR A 54 -7.67 3.71 1.77
N LEU A 55 -8.88 3.90 2.30
CA LEU A 55 -9.76 2.78 2.69
C LEU A 55 -10.10 1.88 1.49
N ALA A 56 -10.32 2.46 0.31
CA ALA A 56 -10.55 1.69 -0.91
C ALA A 56 -9.34 0.82 -1.29
N ILE A 57 -8.11 1.36 -1.22
CA ILE A 57 -6.88 0.61 -1.49
C ILE A 57 -6.68 -0.50 -0.45
N LEU A 58 -6.88 -0.19 0.83
CA LEU A 58 -6.73 -1.15 1.94
C LEU A 58 -7.72 -2.31 1.82
N ALA A 59 -8.96 -2.05 1.39
CA ALA A 59 -9.93 -3.09 1.06
C ALA A 59 -9.45 -3.97 -0.12
N GLY A 60 -8.78 -3.36 -1.10
CA GLY A 60 -8.10 -4.06 -2.19
C GLY A 60 -7.06 -5.07 -1.69
N PHE A 61 -6.15 -4.62 -0.82
CA PHE A 61 -5.08 -5.46 -0.26
C PHE A 61 -5.63 -6.55 0.64
N SER A 62 -6.55 -6.21 1.55
CA SER A 62 -7.04 -7.12 2.59
C SER A 62 -7.99 -8.19 2.05
N HIS A 63 -8.71 -7.90 0.97
CA HIS A 63 -9.76 -8.78 0.43
C HIS A 63 -9.51 -9.22 -1.01
N ASN A 64 -8.32 -8.97 -1.55
CA ASN A 64 -7.98 -9.27 -2.94
C ASN A 64 -9.01 -8.70 -3.94
N ARG A 65 -9.43 -7.46 -3.69
CA ARG A 65 -10.43 -6.75 -4.51
C ARG A 65 -9.71 -5.88 -5.53
N ARG A 66 -10.21 -5.87 -6.77
CA ARG A 66 -9.73 -4.93 -7.80
C ARG A 66 -10.22 -3.54 -7.45
N VAL A 67 -9.30 -2.59 -7.36
CA VAL A 67 -9.58 -1.18 -7.04
C VAL A 67 -9.25 -0.33 -8.26
N MET A 68 -10.17 0.56 -8.63
CA MET A 68 -9.97 1.55 -9.69
C MET A 68 -9.90 2.92 -9.04
N ILE A 69 -8.82 3.67 -9.30
CA ILE A 69 -8.65 5.05 -8.84
C ILE A 69 -8.69 5.98 -10.06
N GLN A 70 -9.59 6.94 -10.05
CA GLN A 70 -9.78 7.90 -11.14
C GLN A 70 -9.55 9.33 -10.67
N GLY A 71 -9.17 10.21 -11.60
CA GLY A 71 -8.87 11.61 -11.33
C GLY A 71 -7.95 12.22 -12.39
N TYR A 72 -7.84 13.55 -12.40
CA TYR A 72 -7.02 14.28 -13.37
C TYR A 72 -5.54 13.92 -13.30
N HIS A 73 -4.80 14.25 -14.36
CA HIS A 73 -3.34 14.04 -14.40
C HIS A 73 -2.66 14.84 -13.28
N GLY A 74 -1.60 14.29 -12.68
CA GLY A 74 -0.83 14.99 -11.64
C GLY A 74 -1.47 15.06 -10.26
N THR A 75 -2.64 14.44 -10.02
CA THR A 75 -3.31 14.46 -8.70
C THR A 75 -2.84 13.38 -7.72
N GLY A 76 -1.64 12.81 -7.93
CA GLY A 76 -1.04 11.87 -6.97
C GLY A 76 -1.60 10.43 -6.95
N LYS A 77 -2.47 10.01 -7.89
CA LYS A 77 -3.09 8.67 -7.88
C LYS A 77 -2.10 7.51 -7.71
N SER A 78 -1.04 7.47 -8.53
CA SER A 78 -0.02 6.41 -8.45
C SER A 78 0.76 6.51 -7.13
N THR A 79 1.13 7.72 -6.74
CA THR A 79 1.83 7.99 -5.48
C THR A 79 1.02 7.57 -4.27
N HIS A 80 -0.30 7.70 -4.31
CA HIS A 80 -1.18 7.26 -3.22
C HIS A 80 -1.11 5.74 -3.02
N ILE A 81 -1.19 4.97 -4.12
CA ILE A 81 -1.04 3.51 -4.07
C ILE A 81 0.35 3.14 -3.52
N GLU A 82 1.39 3.82 -4.00
CA GLU A 82 2.77 3.56 -3.57
C GLU A 82 2.99 3.87 -2.09
N GLN A 83 2.41 4.96 -1.57
CA GLN A 83 2.55 5.30 -0.17
C GLN A 83 1.74 4.38 0.75
N VAL A 84 0.57 3.89 0.31
CA VAL A 84 -0.14 2.83 1.04
C VAL A 84 0.69 1.54 1.06
N ALA A 85 1.26 1.15 -0.08
CA ALA A 85 2.11 -0.03 -0.18
C ALA A 85 3.37 0.09 0.69
N ALA A 86 4.03 1.26 0.67
CA ALA A 86 5.23 1.55 1.46
C ALA A 86 4.99 1.41 2.96
N ARG A 87 3.84 1.89 3.47
CA ARG A 87 3.51 1.80 4.91
C ARG A 87 3.20 0.39 5.39
N LEU A 88 2.84 -0.52 4.47
CA LEU A 88 2.47 -1.89 4.79
C LEU A 88 3.50 -2.93 4.30
N ASN A 89 4.66 -2.48 3.82
CA ASN A 89 5.69 -3.31 3.19
C ASN A 89 5.19 -4.15 2.01
N TRP A 90 4.16 -3.68 1.30
CA TRP A 90 3.68 -4.39 0.11
C TRP A 90 4.57 -4.11 -1.10
N PRO A 91 5.08 -5.14 -1.78
CA PRO A 91 5.77 -4.95 -3.04
C PRO A 91 4.84 -4.36 -4.11
N CYS A 92 5.31 -3.36 -4.85
CA CYS A 92 4.53 -2.68 -5.90
C CYS A 92 5.21 -2.83 -7.26
N ILE A 93 4.42 -3.12 -8.30
CA ILE A 93 4.88 -3.19 -9.69
C ILE A 93 4.02 -2.23 -10.51
N ARG A 94 4.68 -1.28 -11.17
CA ARG A 94 4.05 -0.36 -12.13
C ARG A 94 4.22 -0.91 -13.54
N ALA A 95 3.10 -1.17 -14.22
CA ALA A 95 3.08 -1.51 -15.64
C ALA A 95 2.52 -0.31 -16.43
N ASN A 96 3.32 0.23 -17.36
CA ASN A 96 2.88 1.24 -18.29
C ASN A 96 2.57 0.54 -19.63
N LEU A 97 1.35 0.72 -20.14
CA LEU A 97 0.89 0.19 -21.43
C LEU A 97 0.98 1.26 -22.52
#